data_AF-A0A958DRQ8-F1
#
_entry.id   AF-A0A958DRQ8-F1
#
_cell.length_a   1.000
_cell.length_b   1.000
_cell.length_c   1.000
_cell.angle_alpha   90.00
_cell.angle_beta   90.00
_cell.angle_gamma   90.00
#
_symmetry.space_group_name_H-M   'P 1'
#
loop_
_entity.id
_entity.type
_entity.pdbx_description
1 polymer ?
#
loop_
_entity_poly.entity_id
_entity_poly.type
_entity_poly.pdbx_seq_one_letter_code
_entity_poly.pdbx_strand_id
1 'polypeptide(L)'
;PNTQTYRLSGAGFENQFEPAANGQVIIDRNSNLMWQQGGYTGEFGLSLAAARQYIKDLNSQNYAGYSDWRLPTVAEVLTLFEPDKNSAELHTHSYFSNRQMGLRTSDTFPGNMGWIVDFDCGECSAGPDYYQIFVRAARNLK
;
A
#
# COMPACT_ATOMS: atom_id res chain seq x y z
N PRO A 1 21.45 -11.35 -9.30
CA PRO A 1 20.27 -10.57 -9.73
C PRO A 1 20.33 -9.18 -9.09
N ASN A 2 20.44 -8.13 -9.90
CA ASN A 2 20.57 -6.75 -9.42
C ASN A 2 19.21 -6.24 -8.96
N THR A 3 18.84 -6.53 -7.71
CA THR A 3 17.65 -5.93 -7.09
C THR A 3 17.97 -4.49 -6.73
N GLN A 4 17.26 -3.55 -7.36
CA GLN A 4 17.42 -2.13 -7.08
C GLN A 4 16.69 -1.80 -5.78
N THR A 5 17.39 -1.14 -4.85
CA THR A 5 16.87 -0.76 -3.53
C THR A 5 17.16 0.72 -3.29
N TYR A 6 16.17 1.44 -2.80
CA TYR A 6 16.24 2.85 -2.46
C TYR A 6 15.82 3.04 -1.01
N ARG A 7 16.63 3.74 -0.21
CA ARG A 7 16.22 4.15 1.13
C ARG A 7 15.37 5.40 1.03
N LEU A 8 14.27 5.40 1.78
CA LEU A 8 13.40 6.55 1.92
C LEU A 8 13.99 7.45 3.00
N SER A 9 14.30 8.70 2.65
CA SER A 9 14.76 9.73 3.59
C SER A 9 13.72 10.83 3.60
N GLY A 10 13.07 11.04 4.74
CA GLY A 10 11.89 11.89 4.84
C GLY A 10 12.21 13.39 4.91
N ALA A 11 11.70 14.14 3.94
CA ALA A 11 11.34 15.54 4.11
C ALA A 11 9.86 15.70 3.71
N GLY A 12 8.98 15.78 4.72
CA GLY A 12 7.81 16.66 4.72
C GLY A 12 6.65 16.41 3.76
N PHE A 13 6.20 15.17 3.54
CA PHE A 13 4.84 14.99 3.01
C PHE A 13 3.88 15.07 4.20
N GLU A 14 3.26 16.23 4.41
CA GLU A 14 2.29 16.42 5.50
C GLU A 14 0.99 15.70 5.12
N ASN A 15 0.81 14.50 5.67
CA ASN A 15 -0.36 13.70 5.41
C ASN A 15 -1.59 14.22 6.14
N GLN A 16 -2.72 14.26 5.44
CA GLN A 16 -4.02 14.64 6.01
C GLN A 16 -4.97 13.45 5.95
N PHE A 17 -4.71 12.48 6.83
CA PHE A 17 -5.49 11.25 6.91
C PHE A 17 -6.76 11.41 7.74
N GLU A 18 -7.89 10.92 7.21
CA GLU A 18 -9.19 10.94 7.87
C GLU A 18 -9.87 9.57 7.74
N PRO A 19 -10.10 8.84 8.85
CA PRO A 19 -10.84 7.59 8.82
C PRO A 19 -12.31 7.82 8.43
N ALA A 20 -12.85 7.00 7.53
CA ALA A 20 -14.24 7.05 7.10
C ALA A 20 -14.84 5.64 6.97
N ALA A 21 -16.13 5.57 6.63
CA ALA A 21 -16.88 4.30 6.50
C ALA A 21 -16.68 3.37 7.70
N ASN A 22 -16.90 3.88 8.92
CA ASN A 22 -16.69 3.14 10.18
C ASN A 22 -15.28 2.53 10.32
N GLY A 23 -14.25 3.21 9.79
CA GLY A 23 -12.86 2.77 9.85
C GLY A 23 -12.46 1.76 8.77
N GLN A 24 -13.32 1.48 7.78
CA GLN A 24 -12.98 0.60 6.66
C GLN A 24 -11.99 1.27 5.68
N VAL A 25 -12.02 2.59 5.59
CA VAL A 25 -11.20 3.37 4.64
C VAL A 25 -10.56 4.57 5.33
N ILE A 26 -9.43 5.00 4.78
CA ILE A 26 -8.73 6.23 5.16
C ILE A 26 -8.70 7.17 3.95
N ILE A 27 -9.23 8.38 4.11
CA ILE A 27 -9.15 9.43 3.10
C ILE A 27 -7.82 10.15 3.31
N ASP A 28 -7.03 10.32 2.26
CA ASP A 28 -5.84 11.16 2.23
C ASP A 28 -6.14 12.41 1.39
N ARG A 29 -6.36 13.54 2.08
CA ARG A 29 -6.73 14.80 1.44
C ARG A 29 -5.57 15.47 0.71
N ASN A 30 -4.33 15.13 1.05
CA ASN A 30 -3.17 15.72 0.39
C ASN A 30 -2.92 15.07 -0.97
N SER A 31 -3.00 13.74 -1.05
CA SER A 31 -2.84 13.01 -2.32
C SER A 31 -4.14 12.86 -3.13
N ASN A 32 -5.29 13.28 -2.58
CA ASN A 32 -6.63 13.02 -3.15
C ASN A 32 -6.89 11.53 -3.40
N LEU A 33 -6.42 10.70 -2.48
CA LEU A 33 -6.62 9.25 -2.51
C LEU A 33 -7.53 8.81 -1.37
N MET A 34 -8.12 7.65 -1.55
CA MET A 34 -8.74 6.90 -0.47
C MET A 34 -8.17 5.50 -0.45
N TRP A 35 -7.78 5.07 0.74
CA TRP A 35 -7.07 3.85 1.01
C TRP A 35 -7.95 2.88 1.77
N GLN A 36 -7.83 1.60 1.47
CA GLN A 36 -8.36 0.57 2.35
C GLN A 36 -7.58 0.60 3.67
N GLN A 37 -8.26 0.69 4.82
CA GLN A 37 -7.60 0.80 6.13
C GLN A 37 -6.94 -0.51 6.59
N GLY A 38 -7.59 -1.64 6.31
CA GLY A 38 -7.15 -2.94 6.77
C GLY A 38 -6.23 -3.69 5.80
N GLY A 39 -6.18 -3.26 4.53
CA GLY A 39 -5.52 -4.01 3.46
C GLY A 39 -6.01 -5.46 3.31
N TYR A 40 -5.20 -6.29 2.66
CA TYR A 40 -5.40 -7.73 2.60
C TYR A 40 -5.05 -8.38 3.96
N THR A 41 -5.99 -9.16 4.50
CA THR A 41 -5.90 -9.73 5.86
C THR A 41 -5.54 -11.23 5.89
N GLY A 42 -5.15 -11.81 4.76
CA GLY A 42 -4.73 -13.22 4.71
C GLY A 42 -3.49 -13.49 5.57
N GLU A 43 -3.26 -14.77 5.90
CA GLU A 43 -2.10 -15.20 6.70
C GLU A 43 -0.78 -14.81 6.03
N PHE A 44 -0.71 -15.02 4.72
CA PHE A 44 0.46 -14.70 3.91
C PHE A 44 0.16 -13.56 2.93
N GLY A 45 1.21 -12.91 2.42
CA GLY A 45 1.08 -11.94 1.34
C GLY A 45 0.60 -12.59 0.03
N LEU A 46 0.37 -11.75 -0.98
CA LEU A 46 -0.11 -12.17 -2.30
C LEU A 46 1.00 -12.05 -3.34
N SER A 47 1.03 -13.00 -4.28
CA SER A 47 1.73 -12.79 -5.56
C SER A 47 1.07 -11.67 -6.36
N LEU A 48 1.74 -11.11 -7.37
CA LEU A 48 1.15 -10.05 -8.18
C LEU A 48 -0.17 -10.48 -8.85
N ALA A 49 -0.24 -11.73 -9.34
CA ALA A 49 -1.45 -12.27 -9.94
C ALA A 49 -2.60 -12.35 -8.92
N ALA A 50 -2.32 -12.85 -7.72
CA ALA A 50 -3.32 -12.96 -6.65
C ALA A 50 -3.73 -11.57 -6.12
N ALA A 51 -2.81 -10.62 -6.06
CA ALA A 51 -3.09 -9.22 -5.72
C ALA A 51 -4.07 -8.58 -6.71
N ARG A 52 -3.89 -8.82 -8.02
CA ARG A 52 -4.83 -8.34 -9.04
C ARG A 52 -6.21 -9.00 -8.91
N GLN A 53 -6.26 -10.28 -8.54
CA GLN A 53 -7.53 -10.96 -8.28
C GLN A 53 -8.23 -10.38 -7.04
N TYR A 54 -7.48 -10.13 -5.96
CA TYR A 54 -7.99 -9.49 -4.75
C TYR A 54 -8.69 -8.15 -5.04
N ILE A 55 -8.08 -7.30 -5.86
CA ILE A 55 -8.69 -6.03 -6.28
C ILE A 55 -10.01 -6.25 -7.05
N LYS A 56 -10.06 -7.24 -7.96
CA LYS A 56 -11.30 -7.57 -8.70
C LYS A 56 -12.40 -8.04 -7.76
N ASP A 57 -12.07 -8.85 -6.78
CA ASP A 57 -13.01 -9.36 -5.79
C ASP A 57 -13.53 -8.21 -4.90
N LEU A 58 -12.62 -7.33 -4.45
CA LEU A 58 -12.94 -6.15 -3.66
C LEU A 58 -13.94 -5.22 -4.39
N ASN A 59 -13.72 -5.03 -5.70
CA ASN A 59 -14.62 -4.24 -6.55
C ASN A 59 -15.96 -4.93 -6.77
N SER A 60 -15.96 -6.24 -7.00
CA SER A 60 -17.19 -7.01 -7.20
C SER A 60 -18.09 -7.01 -5.95
N GLN A 61 -17.47 -6.91 -4.76
CA GLN A 61 -18.16 -6.83 -3.47
C GLN A 61 -18.64 -5.41 -3.12
N ASN A 62 -18.32 -4.38 -3.93
CA ASN A 62 -18.56 -2.98 -3.61
C ASN A 62 -18.04 -2.60 -2.21
N TYR A 63 -16.80 -2.99 -1.90
CA TYR A 63 -16.21 -2.76 -0.57
C TYR A 63 -16.29 -1.27 -0.17
N ALA A 64 -16.79 -1.01 1.04
CA ALA A 64 -17.07 0.33 1.57
C ALA A 64 -17.97 1.20 0.65
N GLY A 65 -18.79 0.57 -0.19
CA GLY A 65 -19.68 1.25 -1.14
C GLY A 65 -19.02 1.58 -2.49
N TYR A 66 -17.83 1.05 -2.77
CA TYR A 66 -17.00 1.42 -3.92
C TYR A 66 -16.51 0.22 -4.73
N SER A 67 -16.42 0.41 -6.06
CA SER A 67 -16.06 -0.63 -7.03
C SER A 67 -14.96 -0.23 -8.02
N ASP A 68 -14.24 0.85 -7.72
CA ASP A 68 -13.12 1.41 -8.49
C ASP A 68 -11.80 1.37 -7.71
N TRP A 69 -11.65 0.39 -6.82
CA TRP A 69 -10.40 0.06 -6.16
C TRP A 69 -9.36 -0.45 -7.16
N ARG A 70 -8.09 -0.11 -6.90
CA ARG A 70 -6.94 -0.53 -7.70
C ARG A 70 -5.72 -0.80 -6.82
N LEU A 71 -4.70 -1.42 -7.43
CA LEU A 71 -3.36 -1.41 -6.85
C LEU A 71 -2.80 0.03 -6.90
N PRO A 72 -2.14 0.49 -5.83
CA PRO A 72 -1.48 1.79 -5.81
C PRO A 72 -0.17 1.75 -6.58
N THR A 73 0.26 2.89 -7.08
CA THR A 73 1.59 3.05 -7.66
C THR A 73 2.64 3.23 -6.57
N VAL A 74 3.93 3.09 -6.91
CA VAL A 74 5.05 3.39 -5.99
C VAL A 74 4.91 4.79 -5.43
N ALA A 75 4.71 5.79 -6.30
CA ALA A 75 4.59 7.19 -5.88
C ALA A 75 3.48 7.41 -4.86
N GLU A 76 2.35 6.71 -5.00
CA GLU A 76 1.23 6.79 -4.07
C GLU A 76 1.52 6.07 -2.76
N VAL A 77 2.13 4.89 -2.79
CA VAL A 77 2.51 4.19 -1.55
C VAL A 77 3.55 5.00 -0.76
N LEU A 78 4.42 5.74 -1.45
CA LEU A 78 5.38 6.64 -0.80
C LEU A 78 4.71 7.81 -0.08
N THR A 79 3.48 8.22 -0.43
CA THR A 79 2.77 9.25 0.36
C THR A 79 2.35 8.72 1.73
N LEU A 80 2.20 7.40 1.89
CA LEU A 80 1.90 6.78 3.19
C LEU A 80 3.09 6.73 4.16
N PHE A 81 4.30 6.99 3.66
CA PHE A 81 5.51 6.91 4.45
C PHE A 81 5.59 8.06 5.46
N GLU A 82 5.79 7.71 6.72
CA GLU A 82 6.04 8.68 7.80
C GLU A 82 7.53 8.64 8.20
N PRO A 83 8.18 9.79 8.42
CA PRO A 83 9.59 9.82 8.81
C PRO A 83 9.84 9.16 10.16
N ASP A 84 8.89 9.29 11.09
CA ASP A 84 8.97 8.68 12.41
C ASP A 84 8.21 7.35 12.44
N LYS A 85 8.74 6.40 13.21
CA LYS A 85 8.06 5.13 13.45
C LYS A 85 6.89 5.33 14.41
N ASN A 86 5.79 4.63 14.13
CA ASN A 86 4.66 4.52 15.05
C ASN A 86 4.94 3.53 16.19
N SER A 87 3.98 3.31 17.09
CA SER A 87 4.11 2.38 18.23
C SER A 87 4.30 0.90 17.85
N ALA A 88 4.12 0.55 16.58
CA ALA A 88 4.38 -0.78 16.03
C ALA A 88 5.72 -0.84 15.27
N GLU A 89 6.59 0.17 15.44
CA GLU A 89 7.89 0.28 14.79
C GLU A 89 7.83 0.38 13.25
N LEU A 90 6.72 0.89 12.70
CA LEU A 90 6.54 1.08 11.26
C LEU A 90 6.49 2.57 10.88
N HIS A 91 7.08 2.91 9.75
CA HIS A 91 7.05 4.22 9.09
C HIS A 91 5.70 4.49 8.38
N THR A 92 4.59 4.32 9.09
CA THR A 92 3.23 4.59 8.60
C THR A 92 2.38 5.22 9.69
N HIS A 93 1.36 5.97 9.28
CA HIS A 93 0.41 6.55 10.22
C HIS A 93 -0.40 5.46 10.97
N SER A 94 -0.67 5.67 12.25
CA SER A 94 -1.34 4.70 13.14
C SER A 94 -2.79 4.35 12.75
N TYR A 95 -3.38 5.13 11.83
CA TYR A 95 -4.67 4.83 11.24
C TYR A 95 -4.65 3.61 10.33
N PHE A 96 -3.49 3.22 9.81
CA PHE A 96 -3.34 2.05 8.94
C PHE A 96 -3.07 0.80 9.78
N SER A 97 -3.60 -0.36 9.37
CA SER A 97 -3.25 -1.62 10.03
C SER A 97 -1.74 -1.89 9.98
N ASN A 98 -1.15 -2.19 11.14
CA ASN A 98 0.26 -2.55 11.30
C ASN A 98 0.62 -3.96 10.81
N ARG A 99 -0.36 -4.73 10.30
CA ARG A 99 -0.11 -6.07 9.74
C ARG A 99 0.68 -6.00 8.43
N GLN A 100 0.50 -4.93 7.66
CA GLN A 100 1.22 -4.73 6.40
C GLN A 100 2.53 -4.00 6.64
N MET A 101 3.60 -4.76 6.83
CA MET A 101 4.95 -4.20 6.95
C MET A 101 5.52 -3.77 5.59
N GLY A 102 5.02 -4.34 4.50
CA GLY A 102 5.37 -3.92 3.14
C GLY A 102 4.20 -4.06 2.18
N LEU A 103 4.12 -3.14 1.22
CA LEU A 103 3.05 -3.07 0.23
C LEU A 103 3.57 -3.31 -1.19
N ARG A 104 2.82 -4.14 -1.91
CA ARG A 104 2.99 -4.34 -3.34
C ARG A 104 2.34 -3.19 -4.12
N THR A 105 3.03 -2.75 -5.16
CA THR A 105 2.58 -1.67 -6.05
C THR A 105 2.13 -2.23 -7.41
N SER A 106 1.51 -1.37 -8.23
CA SER A 106 1.15 -1.69 -9.61
C SER A 106 2.33 -1.61 -10.58
N ASP A 107 3.41 -0.92 -10.20
CA ASP A 107 4.56 -0.65 -11.04
C ASP A 107 5.38 -1.92 -11.29
N THR A 108 5.62 -2.18 -12.57
CA THR A 108 6.38 -3.34 -13.04
C THR A 108 7.85 -2.97 -13.21
N PHE A 109 8.74 -3.91 -12.91
CA PHE A 109 10.17 -3.82 -13.15
C PHE A 109 10.60 -4.94 -14.12
N PRO A 110 11.60 -4.72 -15.00
CA PRO A 110 12.02 -5.72 -15.98
C PRO A 110 12.34 -7.09 -15.35
N GLY A 111 12.01 -8.17 -16.06
CA GLY A 111 12.35 -9.54 -15.64
C GLY A 111 11.37 -10.17 -14.66
N ASN A 112 10.06 -9.92 -14.82
CA ASN A 112 8.99 -10.43 -13.93
C ASN A 112 9.18 -9.99 -12.47
N MET A 113 9.51 -8.72 -12.29
CA MET A 113 9.69 -8.08 -11.00
C MET A 113 8.65 -6.96 -10.84
N GLY A 114 8.40 -6.59 -9.59
CA GLY A 114 7.52 -5.49 -9.21
C GLY A 114 8.10 -4.73 -8.03
N TRP A 115 7.69 -3.48 -7.90
CA TRP A 115 8.14 -2.64 -6.79
C TRP A 115 7.37 -2.93 -5.51
N ILE A 116 8.12 -2.95 -4.41
CA ILE A 116 7.66 -3.18 -3.05
C ILE A 116 8.17 -2.02 -2.20
N VAL A 117 7.28 -1.46 -1.38
CA VAL A 117 7.65 -0.47 -0.36
C VAL A 117 7.55 -1.12 1.01
N ASP A 118 8.65 -1.10 1.75
CA ASP A 118 8.78 -1.64 3.10
C ASP A 118 8.79 -0.50 4.11
N PHE A 119 7.88 -0.56 5.07
CA PHE A 119 7.69 0.45 6.10
C PHE A 119 8.43 0.12 7.41
N ASP A 120 8.97 -1.10 7.57
CA ASP A 120 9.79 -1.44 8.74
C ASP A 120 11.19 -0.85 8.60
N CYS A 121 11.83 -1.04 7.43
CA CYS A 121 13.14 -0.49 7.14
C CYS A 121 13.11 0.84 6.37
N GLY A 122 11.94 1.26 5.85
CA GLY A 122 11.81 2.48 5.07
C GLY A 122 12.53 2.38 3.72
N GLU A 123 12.30 1.29 2.99
CA GLU A 123 12.98 1.02 1.72
C GLU A 123 11.98 0.74 0.59
N CYS A 124 12.32 1.14 -0.62
CA CYS A 124 11.63 0.76 -1.84
C CYS A 124 12.54 -0.15 -2.65
N SER A 125 12.09 -1.36 -2.97
CA SER A 125 12.91 -2.36 -3.66
C SER A 125 12.13 -3.08 -4.76
N ALA A 126 12.86 -3.52 -5.81
CA ALA A 126 12.31 -4.38 -6.84
C ALA A 126 12.51 -5.86 -6.44
N GLY A 127 11.42 -6.63 -6.43
CA GLY A 127 11.41 -8.05 -6.10
C GLY A 127 10.64 -8.88 -7.13
N PRO A 128 10.88 -10.20 -7.24
CA PRO A 128 10.13 -11.06 -8.15
C PRO A 128 8.61 -11.06 -7.91
N ASP A 129 7.82 -11.18 -8.98
CA ASP A 129 6.36 -11.09 -8.91
C ASP A 129 5.67 -12.23 -8.16
N TYR A 130 6.39 -13.34 -7.94
CA TYR A 130 5.92 -14.48 -7.15
C TYR A 130 6.13 -14.31 -5.65
N TYR A 131 6.85 -13.26 -5.19
CA TYR A 131 6.99 -12.98 -3.76
C TYR A 131 5.63 -12.61 -3.15
N GLN A 132 5.35 -13.19 -2.00
CA GLN A 132 4.11 -12.96 -1.27
C GLN A 132 4.25 -11.69 -0.44
N ILE A 133 3.64 -10.60 -0.92
CA ILE A 133 3.70 -9.29 -0.28
C ILE A 133 2.27 -8.82 -0.01
N PHE A 134 2.05 -8.12 1.10
CA PHE A 134 0.72 -7.61 1.39
C PHE A 134 0.30 -6.53 0.40
N VAL A 135 -1.02 -6.34 0.31
CA VAL A 135 -1.65 -5.43 -0.63
C VAL A 135 -2.59 -4.53 0.13
N ARG A 136 -2.61 -3.26 -0.26
CA ARG A 136 -3.58 -2.28 0.20
C ARG A 136 -4.18 -1.62 -1.02
N ALA A 137 -5.49 -1.69 -1.15
CA ALA A 137 -6.16 -1.07 -2.27
C ALA A 137 -6.22 0.46 -2.10
N ALA A 138 -6.09 1.16 -3.22
CA ALA A 138 -6.28 2.60 -3.31
C ALA A 138 -7.32 2.92 -4.38
N ARG A 139 -7.96 4.07 -4.25
CA ARG A 139 -8.83 4.67 -5.27
C ARG A 139 -8.65 6.19 -5.25
N ASN A 140 -9.06 6.84 -6.33
CA ASN A 140 -9.09 8.30 -6.36
C ASN A 140 -10.29 8.83 -5.57
N LEU A 141 -10.08 9.91 -4.82
CA LEU A 141 -11.16 10.71 -4.24
C LEU A 141 -11.84 11.49 -5.38
N LYS A 142 -13.17 11.42 -5.47
CA LYS A 142 -13.96 12.13 -6.49
C LYS A 142 -14.51 13.42 -5.92
#